data_AF-A0A4D4KSY4-F1
#
_entry.id   AF-A0A4D4KSY4-F1
#
_cell.length_a   1.000
_cell.length_b   1.000
_cell.length_c   1.000
_cell.angle_alpha   90.00
_cell.angle_beta   90.00
_cell.angle_gamma   90.00
#
_symmetry.space_group_name_H-M   'P 1'
#
loop_
_entity.id
_entity.type
_entity.pdbx_description
1 polymer ?
#
loop_
_entity_poly.entity_id
_entity_poly.type
_entity_poly.pdbx_seq_one_letter_code
_entity_poly.pdbx_strand_id
1 'polypeptide(L)'
;MWRVAGLVVGKRQSRPWIVSDELWSLIEPLLPEPGPKLVAGRPRVPGRQALCGILFVLHTGIQWEYLPQELGFGSGMTCWRRPAAWNEAGVWEQLHLVLLRKLRSAKKLDWSRAVIDSSHVRAARRGPKAVPARSTARGRAASTTSSLMARASRSRCR
;
A
#
# COMPACT_ATOMS: atom_id res chain seq x y z
N MET A 1 25.85 -20.65 27.56
CA MET A 1 26.84 -21.05 26.53
C MET A 1 26.09 -21.53 25.29
N TRP A 2 25.71 -20.61 24.40
CA TRP A 2 25.16 -20.95 23.08
C TRP A 2 26.01 -20.21 22.04
N ARG A 3 26.85 -20.98 21.36
CA ARG A 3 27.75 -20.51 20.31
C ARG A 3 26.92 -20.46 19.02
N VAL A 4 26.43 -19.28 18.66
CA VAL A 4 25.87 -19.05 17.32
C VAL A 4 27.06 -18.98 16.37
N ALA A 5 27.33 -20.09 15.68
CA ALA A 5 28.26 -20.12 14.57
C ALA A 5 27.73 -19.20 13.46
N GLY A 6 28.55 -18.23 13.10
CA GLY A 6 28.20 -17.13 12.23
C GLY A 6 27.95 -17.56 10.79
N LEU A 7 26.89 -17.00 10.21
CA LEU A 7 26.86 -16.68 8.79
C LEU A 7 27.26 -15.21 8.67
N VAL A 8 28.57 -14.94 8.65
CA VAL A 8 29.08 -13.63 8.23
C VAL A 8 28.90 -13.57 6.71
N VAL A 9 27.73 -13.11 6.27
CA VAL A 9 27.57 -12.59 4.91
C VAL A 9 28.25 -11.23 4.91
N GLY A 10 29.55 -11.24 4.63
CA GLY A 10 30.31 -10.03 4.39
C GLY A 10 29.83 -9.34 3.12
N LYS A 11 29.01 -8.31 3.28
CA LYS A 11 29.02 -7.09 2.44
C LYS A 11 28.75 -5.93 3.39
N ARG A 12 29.51 -4.82 3.29
CA ARG A 12 29.21 -3.55 3.98
C ARG A 12 27.70 -3.35 3.95
N GLN A 13 27.07 -3.14 5.11
CA GLN A 13 25.62 -2.93 5.20
C GLN A 13 25.27 -1.67 4.39
N SER A 14 24.97 -1.84 3.11
CA SER A 14 24.17 -0.88 2.38
C SER A 14 22.86 -0.79 3.13
N ARG A 15 22.38 0.44 3.38
CA ARG A 15 21.08 0.69 4.01
C ARG A 15 20.05 -0.32 3.47
N PRO A 16 19.32 -1.06 4.32
CA PRO A 16 18.55 -2.24 3.91
C PRO A 16 17.43 -1.92 2.91
N TRP A 17 17.06 -0.65 2.77
CA TRP A 17 16.07 -0.15 1.82
C TRP A 17 16.66 0.29 0.46
N ILE A 18 17.98 0.24 0.26
CA ILE A 18 18.59 0.57 -1.04
C ILE A 18 18.67 -0.69 -1.89
N VAL A 19 17.94 -0.67 -3.02
CA VAL A 19 17.94 -1.76 -4.00
C VAL A 19 19.20 -1.66 -4.87
N SER A 20 20.00 -2.72 -4.89
CA SER A 20 21.19 -2.82 -5.76
C SER A 20 20.82 -2.89 -7.24
N ASP A 21 21.74 -2.54 -8.13
CA ASP A 21 21.51 -2.61 -9.59
C ASP A 21 21.21 -4.05 -10.05
N GLU A 22 21.91 -5.02 -9.46
CA GLU A 22 21.69 -6.45 -9.74
C GLU A 22 20.29 -6.92 -9.34
N LEU A 23 19.77 -6.46 -8.19
CA LEU A 23 18.41 -6.79 -7.79
C LEU A 23 17.40 -6.02 -8.65
N TRP A 24 17.71 -4.78 -8.99
CA TRP A 24 16.85 -3.95 -9.82
C TRP A 24 16.66 -4.53 -11.22
N SER A 25 17.71 -5.07 -11.85
CA SER A 25 17.63 -5.67 -13.19
C SER A 25 16.71 -6.89 -13.26
N LEU A 26 16.43 -7.53 -12.12
CA LEU A 26 15.47 -8.64 -12.01
C LEU A 26 14.04 -8.15 -11.81
N ILE A 27 13.86 -7.01 -11.16
CA ILE A 27 12.55 -6.46 -10.79
C ILE A 27 11.99 -5.59 -11.92
N GLU A 28 12.83 -4.76 -12.53
CA GLU A 28 12.45 -3.80 -13.57
C GLU A 28 11.62 -4.41 -14.71
N PRO A 29 11.98 -5.58 -15.27
CA PRO A 29 11.21 -6.19 -16.36
C PRO A 29 9.83 -6.70 -15.93
N LEU A 30 9.60 -6.90 -14.63
CA LEU A 30 8.32 -7.34 -14.09
C LEU A 30 7.37 -6.17 -13.87
N LEU A 31 7.87 -4.94 -13.86
CA LEU A 31 7.05 -3.78 -13.59
C LEU A 31 6.18 -3.44 -14.80
N PRO A 32 4.90 -3.09 -14.59
CA PRO A 32 4.05 -2.64 -15.68
C PRO A 32 4.63 -1.35 -16.26
N GLU A 33 4.68 -1.30 -17.60
CA GLU A 33 5.07 -0.08 -18.29
C GLU A 33 4.14 1.07 -17.90
N PRO A 34 4.69 2.27 -17.64
CA PRO A 34 3.86 3.43 -17.37
C PRO A 34 3.02 3.74 -18.62
N GLY A 35 1.69 3.64 -18.48
CA GLY A 35 0.77 4.04 -19.53
C GLY A 35 0.98 5.49 -20.00
N PRO A 36 0.49 5.84 -21.20
CA PRO A 36 0.70 7.15 -21.80
C PRO A 36 0.18 8.27 -20.89
N LYS A 37 0.95 9.36 -20.79
CA LYS A 37 0.50 10.54 -20.05
C LYS A 37 -0.54 11.29 -20.88
N LEU A 38 -1.77 11.33 -20.38
CA LEU A 38 -2.86 12.13 -20.99
C LEU A 38 -2.70 13.64 -20.75
N VAL A 39 -1.96 14.03 -19.71
CA VAL A 39 -1.74 15.45 -19.32
C VAL A 39 -0.29 15.68 -18.95
N ALA A 40 0.27 16.82 -19.38
CA ALA A 40 1.57 17.30 -18.94
C ALA A 40 1.51 17.68 -17.45
N GLY A 41 2.07 16.82 -16.59
CA GLY A 41 2.13 17.01 -15.15
C GLY A 41 3.47 16.57 -14.58
N ARG A 42 3.59 16.61 -13.25
CA ARG A 42 4.81 16.22 -12.52
C ARG A 42 5.32 14.86 -13.02
N PRO A 43 6.62 14.72 -13.32
CA PRO A 43 7.17 13.44 -13.77
C PRO A 43 6.88 12.34 -12.74
N ARG A 44 6.60 11.14 -13.25
CA ARG A 44 6.34 9.97 -12.40
C ARG A 44 7.63 9.61 -11.68
N VAL A 45 7.50 9.27 -10.40
CA VAL A 45 8.63 8.74 -9.62
C VAL A 45 9.12 7.42 -10.25
N PRO A 46 10.42 7.31 -10.58
CA PRO A 46 11.04 6.09 -11.07
C PRO A 46 10.69 4.87 -10.21
N GLY A 47 10.50 3.71 -10.84
CA GLY A 47 10.11 2.48 -10.13
C GLY A 47 11.07 2.14 -8.99
N ARG A 48 12.38 2.33 -9.21
CA ARG A 48 13.41 2.02 -8.22
C ARG A 48 13.31 2.90 -6.98
N GLN A 49 13.11 4.19 -7.17
CA GLN A 49 12.95 5.15 -6.07
C GLN A 49 11.71 4.82 -5.25
N ALA A 50 10.59 4.50 -5.92
CA ALA A 50 9.38 4.07 -5.24
C ALA A 50 9.60 2.78 -4.44
N LEU A 51 10.32 1.78 -4.98
CA LEU A 51 10.65 0.55 -4.27
C LEU A 51 11.54 0.82 -3.05
N CYS A 52 12.58 1.65 -3.18
CA CYS A 52 13.42 2.05 -2.05
C CYS A 52 12.61 2.74 -0.95
N GLY A 53 11.66 3.62 -1.32
CA GLY A 53 10.77 4.28 -0.37
C GLY A 53 9.83 3.31 0.35
N ILE A 54 9.25 2.34 -0.37
CA ILE A 54 8.43 1.27 0.22
C ILE A 54 9.25 0.48 1.23
N LEU A 55 10.45 0.02 0.85
CA LEU A 55 11.32 -0.73 1.74
C LEU A 55 11.74 0.08 2.97
N PHE A 56 11.95 1.39 2.83
CA PHE A 56 12.25 2.27 3.95
C PHE A 56 11.11 2.30 4.96
N VAL A 57 9.88 2.53 4.49
CA VAL A 57 8.69 2.58 5.35
C VAL A 57 8.45 1.22 6.02
N LEU A 58 8.58 0.12 5.27
CA LEU A 58 8.40 -1.23 5.82
C LEU A 58 9.48 -1.60 6.85
N HIS A 59 10.71 -1.13 6.66
CA HIS A 59 11.81 -1.41 7.58
C HIS A 59 11.74 -0.55 8.85
N THR A 60 11.33 0.71 8.74
CA THR A 60 11.29 1.66 9.87
C THR A 60 9.95 1.68 10.59
N GLY A 61 8.87 1.22 9.96
CA GLY A 61 7.52 1.21 10.52
C GLY A 61 6.87 2.59 10.62
N ILE A 62 7.45 3.62 9.99
CA ILE A 62 6.88 4.98 10.03
C ILE A 62 5.57 5.05 9.24
N GLN A 63 4.76 6.07 9.50
CA GLN A 63 3.61 6.35 8.65
C GLN A 63 4.09 6.87 7.28
N TRP A 64 3.32 6.55 6.23
CA TRP A 64 3.64 6.95 4.86
C TRP A 64 3.84 8.46 4.72
N GLU A 65 3.01 9.27 5.38
CA GLU A 65 3.10 10.74 5.32
C GLU A 65 4.40 11.31 5.90
N TYR A 66 5.05 10.58 6.80
CA TYR A 66 6.32 10.97 7.41
C TYR A 66 7.56 10.49 6.64
N LEU A 67 7.39 9.92 5.44
CA LEU A 67 8.52 9.55 4.59
C LEU A 67 9.37 10.80 4.27
N PRO A 68 10.64 10.87 4.69
CA PRO A 68 11.47 12.05 4.44
C PRO A 68 11.69 12.27 2.94
N GLN A 69 11.25 13.43 2.44
CA GLN A 69 11.39 13.76 1.01
C GLN A 69 12.84 13.99 0.59
N GLU A 70 13.71 14.33 1.55
CA GLU A 70 15.16 14.51 1.38
C GLU A 70 15.86 13.25 0.84
N LEU A 71 15.27 12.07 1.06
CA LEU A 71 15.81 10.80 0.56
C LEU A 71 15.58 10.60 -0.95
N GLY A 72 14.78 11.44 -1.60
CA GLY A 72 14.56 11.39 -3.05
C GLY A 72 13.69 10.21 -3.52
N PHE A 73 12.93 9.57 -2.62
CA PHE A 73 12.05 8.44 -2.97
C PHE A 73 10.67 8.87 -3.51
N GLY A 74 10.43 10.18 -3.59
CA GLY A 74 9.12 10.75 -3.90
C GLY A 74 8.28 10.96 -2.64
N SER A 75 6.97 11.19 -2.82
CA SER A 75 6.06 11.35 -1.68
C SER A 75 5.67 9.99 -1.10
N GLY A 76 5.42 9.98 0.21
CA GLY A 76 4.87 8.82 0.91
C GLY A 76 3.62 8.24 0.26
N MET A 77 2.69 9.10 -0.16
CA MET A 77 1.47 8.68 -0.86
C MET A 77 1.74 8.02 -2.23
N THR A 78 2.79 8.46 -2.94
CA THR A 78 3.21 7.79 -4.18
C THR A 78 3.72 6.38 -3.88
N CYS A 79 4.54 6.24 -2.84
CA CYS A 79 5.03 4.95 -2.38
C CYS A 79 3.90 4.05 -1.87
N TRP A 80 2.89 4.58 -1.21
CA TRP A 80 1.74 3.81 -0.71
C TRP A 80 0.84 3.26 -1.83
N ARG A 81 0.59 4.05 -2.90
CA ARG A 81 -0.24 3.61 -4.04
C ARG A 81 0.45 2.53 -4.89
N ARG A 82 1.77 2.49 -4.89
CA ARG A 82 2.57 1.66 -5.80
C ARG A 82 2.44 0.14 -5.50
N PRO A 83 2.53 -0.34 -4.25
CA PRO A 83 2.31 -1.75 -3.92
C PRO A 83 0.97 -2.27 -4.41
N ALA A 84 -0.11 -1.48 -4.27
CA ALA A 84 -1.44 -1.88 -4.72
C ALA A 84 -1.48 -2.05 -6.25
N ALA A 85 -0.98 -1.06 -7.00
CA ALA A 85 -0.91 -1.14 -8.47
C ALA A 85 -0.02 -2.30 -8.96
N TRP A 86 1.08 -2.57 -8.27
CA TRP A 86 1.96 -3.69 -8.59
C TRP A 86 1.36 -5.04 -8.20
N ASN A 87 0.55 -5.08 -7.15
CA ASN A 87 -0.19 -6.28 -6.79
C ASN A 87 -1.25 -6.61 -7.85
N GLU A 88 -2.01 -5.62 -8.31
CA GLU A 88 -2.99 -5.79 -9.39
C GLU A 88 -2.34 -6.23 -10.70
N ALA A 89 -1.12 -5.75 -10.99
CA ALA A 89 -0.31 -6.17 -12.12
C ALA A 89 0.41 -7.53 -11.91
N GLY A 90 0.26 -8.20 -10.77
CA GLY A 90 0.88 -9.50 -10.50
C GLY A 90 2.40 -9.47 -10.26
N VAL A 91 3.00 -8.30 -10.07
CA VAL A 91 4.46 -8.11 -9.93
C VAL A 91 5.03 -8.95 -8.79
N TRP A 92 4.35 -8.96 -7.63
CA TRP A 92 4.84 -9.64 -6.44
C TRP A 92 4.86 -11.16 -6.59
N GLU A 93 3.85 -11.71 -7.26
CA GLU A 93 3.76 -13.14 -7.57
C GLU A 93 4.88 -13.55 -8.54
N GLN A 94 5.06 -12.79 -9.61
CA GLN A 94 6.13 -13.04 -10.58
C GLN A 94 7.52 -12.95 -9.94
N LEU A 95 7.73 -11.93 -9.10
CA LEU A 95 8.99 -11.75 -8.37
C LEU A 95 9.26 -12.94 -7.43
N HIS A 96 8.23 -13.40 -6.71
CA HIS A 96 8.34 -14.57 -5.85
C HIS A 96 8.78 -15.80 -6.65
N LEU A 97 8.17 -16.05 -7.81
CA LEU A 97 8.54 -17.17 -8.70
C LEU A 97 9.98 -17.05 -9.22
N VAL A 98 10.42 -15.86 -9.61
CA VAL A 98 11.81 -15.61 -10.08
C VAL A 98 12.80 -15.92 -8.97
N LEU A 99 12.56 -15.42 -7.76
CA LEU A 99 13.42 -15.69 -6.60
C LEU A 99 13.44 -17.17 -6.24
N LEU A 100 12.27 -17.82 -6.24
CA LEU A 100 12.16 -19.25 -5.95
C LEU A 100 12.93 -20.09 -6.96
N ARG A 101 12.84 -19.78 -8.27
CA ARG A 101 13.63 -20.45 -9.31
C ARG A 101 15.13 -20.28 -9.11
N LYS A 102 15.58 -19.06 -8.78
CA LYS A 102 17.01 -18.79 -8.49
C LYS A 102 17.51 -19.56 -7.26
N LEU A 103 16.70 -19.65 -6.21
CA LEU A 103 17.08 -20.38 -5.00
C LEU A 103 17.08 -21.91 -5.23
N ARG A 104 16.13 -22.41 -6.02
CA ARG A 104 16.12 -23.82 -6.47
C ARG A 104 17.37 -24.16 -7.28
N SER A 105 17.73 -23.36 -8.28
CA SER A 105 18.90 -23.62 -9.11
C SER A 105 20.21 -23.54 -8.32
N ALA A 106 20.28 -22.64 -7.34
CA ALA A 106 21.43 -22.52 -6.45
C ALA A 106 21.50 -23.61 -5.36
N LYS A 107 20.52 -24.54 -5.28
CA LYS A 107 20.38 -25.53 -4.20
C LYS A 107 20.44 -24.92 -2.79
N LYS A 108 19.94 -23.68 -2.64
CA LYS A 108 19.94 -22.93 -1.37
C LYS A 108 18.63 -23.05 -0.60
N LEU A 109 17.67 -23.83 -1.09
CA LEU A 109 16.44 -24.13 -0.38
C LEU A 109 16.67 -25.26 0.60
N ASP A 110 16.57 -24.94 1.88
CA ASP A 110 16.51 -25.94 2.94
C ASP A 110 15.07 -26.45 3.11
N TRP A 111 14.78 -27.61 2.53
CA TRP A 111 13.47 -28.24 2.61
C TRP A 111 13.13 -28.75 4.02
N SER A 112 14.11 -28.91 4.91
CA SER A 112 13.85 -29.31 6.30
C SER A 112 13.18 -28.20 7.12
N ARG A 113 13.20 -26.97 6.62
CA ARG A 113 12.64 -25.77 7.27
C ARG A 113 11.52 -25.11 6.47
N ALA A 114 11.01 -25.77 5.43
CA ALA A 114 9.91 -25.22 4.64
C ALA A 114 8.62 -25.25 5.46
N VAL A 115 8.07 -24.06 5.77
CA VAL A 115 6.78 -23.89 6.44
C VAL A 115 5.78 -23.33 5.43
N ILE A 116 4.65 -24.01 5.28
CA ILE A 116 3.51 -23.50 4.50
C ILE A 116 2.66 -22.67 5.46
N ASP A 117 2.73 -21.35 5.35
CA ASP A 117 1.83 -20.45 6.09
C ASP A 117 0.57 -20.19 5.27
N SER A 118 -0.60 -20.45 5.85
CA SER A 118 -1.91 -20.18 5.22
C SER A 118 -2.73 -19.26 6.09
N SER A 119 -2.74 -17.97 5.77
CA SER A 119 -3.52 -16.95 6.47
C SER A 119 -4.88 -16.73 5.79
N HIS A 120 -5.70 -17.77 5.66
CA HIS A 120 -6.99 -17.74 4.95
C HIS A 120 -8.24 -17.82 5.86
N VAL A 121 -8.12 -17.50 7.15
CA VAL A 121 -9.28 -17.43 8.05
C VAL A 121 -9.56 -15.99 8.44
N ARG A 122 -10.63 -15.40 7.90
CA ARG A 122 -11.22 -14.19 8.47
C ARG A 122 -11.57 -14.49 9.93
N ALA A 123 -11.14 -13.64 10.86
CA ALA A 123 -11.63 -13.70 12.24
C ALA A 123 -13.16 -13.53 12.23
N ALA A 124 -13.89 -14.63 12.40
CA ALA A 124 -15.35 -14.65 12.41
C ALA A 124 -15.95 -13.95 13.65
N ARG A 125 -15.12 -13.59 14.63
CA ARG A 125 -15.57 -12.93 15.86
C ARG A 125 -15.58 -11.42 15.69
N ARG A 126 -16.66 -10.94 15.07
CA ARG A 126 -17.16 -9.59 15.29
C ARG A 126 -17.36 -9.41 16.79
N GLY A 127 -16.76 -8.39 17.40
CA GLY A 127 -17.08 -8.00 18.78
C GLY A 127 -18.59 -7.75 18.94
N PRO A 128 -19.12 -7.76 20.18
CA PRO A 128 -20.54 -7.54 20.42
C PRO A 128 -21.04 -6.31 19.66
N LYS A 129 -22.21 -6.46 19.03
CA LYS A 129 -22.84 -5.44 18.18
C LYS A 129 -22.87 -4.12 18.95
N ALA A 130 -22.33 -3.04 18.35
CA ALA A 130 -22.39 -1.72 18.95
C ALA A 130 -23.85 -1.41 19.32
N VAL A 131 -24.08 -1.19 20.62
CA VAL A 131 -25.37 -0.76 21.15
C VAL A 131 -25.69 0.61 20.52
N PRO A 132 -26.94 0.91 20.13
CA PRO A 132 -27.28 2.22 19.60
C PRO A 132 -26.79 3.32 20.55
N ALA A 133 -25.83 4.12 20.10
CA ALA A 133 -25.43 5.31 20.82
C ALA A 133 -26.61 6.28 20.82
N ARG A 134 -26.93 6.89 21.97
CA ARG A 134 -27.88 8.00 22.02
C ARG A 134 -27.38 9.09 21.08
N SER A 135 -28.21 9.49 20.12
CA SER A 135 -27.93 10.63 19.26
C SER A 135 -27.66 11.87 20.11
N THR A 136 -26.47 12.45 20.00
CA THR A 136 -26.13 13.77 20.53
C THR A 136 -26.40 14.89 19.51
N ALA A 137 -27.06 14.56 18.39
CA ALA A 137 -27.44 15.56 17.41
C ALA A 137 -28.48 16.52 18.02
N ARG A 138 -28.19 17.82 17.97
CA ARG A 138 -29.11 18.87 18.38
C ARG A 138 -30.38 18.77 17.53
N GLY A 139 -31.53 18.55 18.17
CA GLY A 139 -32.82 18.50 17.47
C GLY A 139 -33.04 19.77 16.65
N ARG A 140 -33.58 19.64 15.43
CA ARG A 140 -33.97 20.81 14.64
C ARG A 140 -35.04 21.59 15.41
N ALA A 141 -34.78 22.87 15.68
CA ALA A 141 -35.76 23.77 16.26
C ALA A 141 -36.98 23.85 15.33
N ALA A 142 -38.17 23.92 15.92
CA ALA A 142 -39.39 24.16 15.15
C ALA A 142 -39.31 25.54 14.48
N SER A 143 -39.44 25.58 13.15
CA SER A 143 -39.47 26.85 12.43
C SER A 143 -40.75 27.63 12.78
N THR A 144 -40.60 28.71 13.55
CA THR A 144 -41.67 29.69 13.82
C THR A 144 -41.74 30.74 12.71
N THR A 145 -41.79 30.32 11.45
CA THR A 145 -42.00 31.25 10.33
C THR A 145 -43.45 31.15 9.88
N SER A 146 -44.28 32.00 10.46
CA SER A 146 -45.60 32.35 9.92
C SER A 146 -45.37 33.12 8.62
N SER A 147 -45.68 32.51 7.47
CA SER A 147 -45.81 33.23 6.22
C SER A 147 -47.30 33.39 5.89
N LEU A 148 -47.83 34.55 6.22
CA LEU A 148 -49.06 35.10 5.65
C LEU A 148 -48.81 35.40 4.16
N MET A 149 -49.05 34.41 3.30
CA MET A 149 -49.20 34.68 1.87
C MET A 149 -50.40 33.88 1.35
N ALA A 150 -51.41 34.62 0.90
CA ALA A 150 -52.63 34.09 0.32
C ALA A 150 -52.30 33.21 -0.90
N ARG A 151 -53.00 32.08 -0.97
CA ARG A 151 -52.91 31.10 -2.04
C ARG A 151 -53.46 31.73 -3.33
N ALA A 152 -52.60 32.22 -4.20
CA ALA A 152 -53.02 32.69 -5.52
C ALA A 152 -53.37 31.48 -6.41
N SER A 153 -54.66 31.30 -6.70
CA SER A 153 -55.13 30.36 -7.72
C SER A 153 -54.89 30.94 -9.11
N ARG A 154 -54.27 30.20 -10.03
CA ARG A 154 -54.48 30.42 -11.46
C ARG A 154 -54.71 29.09 -12.19
N SER A 155 -55.72 29.19 -13.04
CA SER A 155 -56.47 28.20 -13.80
C SER A 155 -55.65 27.39 -14.81
N ARG A 156 -56.08 26.14 -15.04
CA ARG A 156 -55.68 25.32 -16.20
C ARG A 156 -56.35 25.88 -17.46
N CYS A 157 -55.58 26.12 -18.51
CA CYS A 157 -56.11 26.13 -19.88
C CYS A 157 -56.01 24.71 -20.46
N ARG A 158 -57.05 24.36 -21.23
CA ARG A 158 -57.25 23.08 -21.91
C ARG A 158 -56.22 22.83 -23.01
#